data_AF-A0A971TYL1-F1
#
_entry.id   AF-A0A971TYL1-F1
#
_cell.length_a   1.000
_cell.length_b   1.000
_cell.length_c   1.000
_cell.angle_alpha   90.00
_cell.angle_beta   90.00
_cell.angle_gamma   90.00
#
_symmetry.space_group_name_H-M   'P 1'
#
loop_
_entity.id
_entity.type
_entity.pdbx_description
1 polymer ?
#
loop_
_entity_poly.entity_id
_entity_poly.type
_entity_poly.pdbx_seq_one_letter_code
_entity_poly.pdbx_strand_id
1 'polypeptide(L)' 'MPFYRYECEDCGKTTEAFQKMSDEPLKVCPSCGGHLKKLLSSVGIVFKGGGYYSTDSKKTSSSSSTSTVPSKKD' A
#
# COMPACT_ATOMS: atom_id res chain seq x y z
N MET A 1 -1.58 13.65 -18.08
CA MET A 1 -0.59 12.67 -17.59
C MET A 1 -0.16 13.10 -16.20
N PRO A 2 0.07 12.18 -15.26
CA PRO A 2 0.50 12.54 -13.91
C PRO A 2 1.97 12.98 -13.89
N PHE A 3 2.31 13.81 -12.91
CA PHE A 3 3.69 14.02 -12.51
C PHE A 3 4.07 12.95 -11.48
N TYR A 4 5.22 12.32 -11.66
CA TYR A 4 5.80 11.43 -10.66
C TYR A 4 7.01 12.11 -10.01
N ARG A 5 7.12 11.95 -8.68
CA ARG A 5 8.30 12.36 -7.92
C ARG A 5 9.28 11.22 -7.83
N TYR A 6 10.55 11.58 -7.94
CA TYR A 6 11.69 10.69 -7.78
C TYR A 6 12.67 11.32 -6.78
N GLU A 7 13.35 10.50 -6.01
CA GLU A 7 14.43 10.91 -5.11
C GLU A 7 15.71 10.16 -5.48
N CYS A 8 16.83 10.87 -5.51
CA CYS A 8 18.12 10.26 -5.75
C CYS A 8 18.69 9.68 -4.45
N GLU A 9 19.09 8.41 -4.49
CA GLU A 9 19.66 7.72 -3.32
C GLU A 9 21.08 8.21 -2.99
N ASP A 10 21.80 8.72 -3.99
CA ASP A 10 23.19 9.20 -3.83
C ASP A 10 23.28 10.64 -3.29
N CYS A 11 22.43 11.54 -3.78
CA CYS A 11 22.51 12.97 -3.44
C CYS A 11 21.29 13.52 -2.69
N GLY A 12 20.25 12.71 -2.48
CA GLY A 12 19.03 13.11 -1.76
C GLY A 12 18.15 14.14 -2.49
N LYS A 13 18.49 14.52 -3.73
CA LYS A 13 17.70 15.49 -4.49
C LYS A 13 16.42 14.87 -5.01
N THR A 14 15.33 15.61 -4.86
CA THR A 14 14.01 15.26 -5.39
C THR A 14 13.79 15.90 -6.75
N THR A 15 13.24 15.14 -7.70
CA THR A 15 12.94 15.59 -9.07
C THR A 15 11.54 15.17 -9.50
N GLU A 16 10.86 16.01 -10.28
CA GLU A 16 9.54 15.74 -10.83
C GLU A 16 9.63 15.49 -12.33
N ALA A 17 8.97 14.43 -12.81
CA ALA A 17 8.94 14.07 -14.22
C ALA A 17 7.51 13.85 -14.70
N PHE A 18 7.19 14.37 -15.88
CA PHE A 18 5.91 14.15 -16.54
C PHE A 18 5.97 12.84 -17.34
N GLN A 19 5.22 11.82 -16.91
CA GLN A 19 5.40 10.48 -17.45
C GLN A 19 4.07 9.70 -17.52
N LYS A 20 3.95 8.81 -18.52
CA LYS A 20 2.80 7.91 -18.61
C LYS A 20 2.92 6.85 -17.52
N MET A 21 1.79 6.32 -17.06
CA MET A 21 1.83 5.20 -16.11
C MET A 21 2.46 3.94 -16.72
N SER A 22 2.28 3.73 -18.03
CA SER A 22 2.82 2.56 -18.76
C SER A 22 4.27 2.70 -19.20
N ASP A 23 4.90 3.85 -18.95
CA ASP A 23 6.28 4.12 -19.38
C ASP A 23 7.28 3.65 -18.32
N GLU A 24 8.51 3.31 -18.73
CA GLU A 24 9.55 2.83 -17.82
C GLU A 24 10.01 3.93 -16.85
N PRO A 25 10.13 3.66 -15.54
CA PRO A 25 10.49 4.67 -14.57
C PRO A 25 11.88 5.26 -14.82
N LEU A 26 12.06 6.54 -14.48
CA LEU A 26 13.33 7.23 -14.63
C LEU A 26 14.37 6.67 -13.64
N LYS A 27 15.52 6.21 -14.17
CA LYS A 27 16.56 5.52 -13.37
C LYS A 27 17.76 6.40 -13.00
N VAL A 28 18.02 7.47 -13.76
CA VAL A 28 19.25 8.27 -13.68
C VAL A 28 18.97 9.68 -13.18
N CYS A 29 19.70 10.12 -12.15
CA CYS A 29 19.59 11.46 -11.60
C CYS A 29 20.26 12.49 -12.53
N PRO A 30 19.55 13.55 -12.96
CA PRO A 30 20.14 14.58 -13.83
C PRO A 30 21.19 15.46 -13.13
N SER A 31 21.28 15.43 -11.80
CA SER A 31 22.23 16.26 -11.05
C SER A 31 23.57 15.58 -10.76
N CYS A 32 23.61 14.26 -10.63
CA CYS A 32 24.82 13.53 -10.21
C CYS A 32 25.04 12.21 -10.96
N GLY A 33 24.09 11.75 -11.78
CA GLY A 33 24.15 10.46 -12.46
C GLY A 33 23.80 9.24 -11.58
N GLY A 34 23.47 9.47 -10.31
CA GLY A 34 23.09 8.43 -9.35
C GLY A 34 21.73 7.76 -9.65
N HIS A 35 21.35 6.82 -8.80
CA HIS A 35 20.11 6.06 -8.95
C HIS A 35 18.91 6.84 -8.39
N LEU A 36 17.82 6.84 -9.18
CA LEU A 36 16.54 7.43 -8.79
C LEU A 36 15.55 6.37 -8.32
N LYS A 37 14.88 6.68 -7.21
CA LYS A 37 13.78 5.90 -6.66
C LYS A 37 12.48 6.68 -6.79
N LYS A 38 11.43 6.04 -7.31
CA LYS A 38 10.10 6.65 -7.42
C LYS A 38 9.48 6.82 -6.04
N LEU A 39 9.11 8.05 -5.69
CA LEU A 39 8.37 8.35 -4.48
C LEU A 39 6.87 8.13 -4.73
N LEU A 40 6.31 7.08 -4.12
CA LEU A 40 4.87 6.87 -4.07
C LEU A 40 4.29 7.69 -2.92
N SER A 41 3.47 8.68 -3.24
CA SER A 41 2.72 9.42 -2.23
C SER A 41 1.63 8.54 -1.63
N SER A 42 1.52 8.50 -0.30
CA SER A 42 0.42 7.84 0.39
C SER A 42 -0.88 8.62 0.12
N VAL A 43 -1.75 8.06 -0.72
CA VAL A 43 -3.08 8.64 -0.96
C VAL A 43 -4.06 8.06 0.05
N GLY A 44 -4.67 8.91 0.87
CA GLY A 44 -5.76 8.51 1.76
C GLY A 44 -7.02 8.22 0.94
N ILE A 45 -7.48 6.97 0.93
CA ILE A 45 -8.73 6.59 0.29
C ILE A 45 -9.85 6.73 1.32
N VAL A 46 -10.85 7.56 1.03
CA VAL A 46 -12.05 7.71 1.86
C VAL A 46 -13.23 7.05 1.16
N PHE A 47 -13.73 5.96 1.73
CA PHE A 47 -14.95 5.32 1.27
C PHE A 47 -16.16 6.02 1.89
N LYS A 48 -16.99 6.65 1.06
CA LYS A 48 -18.20 7.36 1.49
C LYS A 48 -19.42 6.68 0.87
N GLY A 49 -20.03 5.75 1.60
CA GLY A 49 -21.23 5.02 1.22
C GLY A 49 -21.66 4.04 2.31
N GLY A 50 -22.92 4.09 2.73
CA GLY A 50 -23.46 3.28 3.85
C GLY A 50 -23.76 1.82 3.51
N GLY A 51 -22.87 1.13 2.76
CA GLY A 51 -23.18 -0.17 2.16
C GLY A 51 -22.01 -1.13 1.93
N TYR A 52 -20.89 -0.98 2.64
CA TYR A 52 -19.76 -1.93 2.55
C TYR A 52 -20.04 -3.16 3.44
N TYR A 53 -21.03 -3.98 3.08
CA TYR A 53 -21.22 -5.28 3.71
C TYR A 53 -20.13 -6.23 3.20
N SER A 54 -19.28 -6.71 4.11
CA SER A 54 -18.32 -7.80 3.85
C SER A 54 -19.06 -9.05 3.36
N THR A 55 -19.17 -9.24 2.05
CA THR A 55 -19.83 -10.40 1.43
C THR A 55 -18.91 -11.62 1.28
N ASP A 56 -17.59 -11.48 1.42
CA ASP A 56 -16.64 -12.60 1.40
C ASP A 56 -16.31 -13.07 2.83
N SER A 57 -17.33 -13.44 3.61
CA SER A 57 -17.07 -14.28 4.79
C SER A 57 -16.87 -15.71 4.30
N LYS A 58 -15.61 -16.13 4.11
CA LYS A 58 -15.29 -17.54 3.88
C LYS A 58 -15.83 -18.37 5.04
N LYS A 59 -16.89 -19.14 4.81
CA LYS A 59 -17.32 -20.22 5.71
C LYS A 59 -16.18 -21.25 5.75
N THR A 60 -15.40 -21.25 6.82
CA THR A 60 -14.57 -22.40 7.16
C THR A 60 -15.41 -23.33 8.03
N SER A 61 -15.77 -24.47 7.46
CA SER A 61 -16.44 -25.57 8.15
C SER A 61 -15.38 -26.63 8.47
N SER A 62 -15.02 -26.81 9.75
CA SER A 62 -14.45 -28.06 10.31
C SER A 62 -14.41 -27.92 11.83
N SER A 63 -15.40 -28.43 12.57
CA SER A 63 -15.49 -29.80 13.11
C SER A 63 -14.57 -30.05 14.30
N SER A 64 -15.19 -30.38 15.44
CA SER A 64 -14.65 -31.18 16.56
C SER A 64 -13.58 -30.45 17.42
N SER A 65 -13.57 -30.46 18.74
CA SER A 65 -14.11 -31.37 19.75
C SER A 65 -13.80 -30.80 21.15
N THR A 66 -14.82 -30.83 22.01
CA THR A 66 -14.81 -31.22 23.44
C THR A 66 -13.91 -30.53 24.49
N SER A 67 -14.53 -30.29 25.67
CA SER A 67 -14.00 -30.39 27.06
C SER A 67 -13.80 -29.03 27.78
N THR A 68 -14.69 -28.54 28.66
CA THR A 68 -15.00 -28.86 30.09
C THR A 68 -14.41 -27.85 31.11
N VAL A 69 -15.31 -27.02 31.72
CA VAL A 69 -15.40 -26.46 33.11
C VAL A 69 -14.18 -25.83 33.84
N PRO A 70 -14.34 -25.08 34.98
CA PRO A 70 -15.41 -24.18 35.50
C PRO A 70 -14.87 -22.87 36.18
N SER A 71 -15.72 -21.96 36.72
CA SER A 71 -15.61 -21.41 38.12
C SER A 71 -16.53 -20.22 38.46
N LYS A 72 -17.32 -20.43 39.52
CA LYS A 72 -17.79 -19.53 40.62
C LYS A 72 -18.31 -18.11 40.31
N LYS A 73 -19.55 -17.87 40.73
CA LYS A 73 -20.05 -16.55 41.17
C LYS A 73 -20.64 -16.69 42.58
N ASP A 74 -20.12 -15.85 43.48
CA ASP A 74 -20.71 -15.43 44.75
C ASP A 74 -22.11 -14.81 44.54
#